data_AF-A0A949R709-F1
#
_entry.id   AF-A0A949R709-F1
#
_cell.length_a   1.000
_cell.length_b   1.000
_cell.length_c   1.000
_cell.angle_alpha   90.00
_cell.angle_beta   90.00
_cell.angle_gamma   90.00
#
_symmetry.space_group_name_H-M   'P 1'
#
loop_
_entity.id
_entity.type
_entity.pdbx_description
1 polymer ?
#
loop_
_entity_poly.entity_id
_entity_poly.type
_entity_poly.pdbx_seq_one_letter_code
_entity_poly.pdbx_strand_id
1 'polypeptide(L)'
;MANNFLPDDSGSTERPDMLTGLGILSFINCGLFLVIYAIGLFVTLGMRAVPEQEFMAQMHEQMAGMQDMMGEDGVAAFEELLPLMYRGGALLMGLFLLRTIARLIGAVRMWRGQRQGFHIYAAAQVVGIFLPHVVLPWKYLGLFGPLLALAFVALYGSQLKRMR
;
A
#
# COMPACT_ATOMS: atom_id res chain seq x y z
N MET A 1 6.84 -4.64 29.03
CA MET A 1 7.39 -5.12 27.74
C MET A 1 8.80 -4.58 27.63
N ALA A 2 9.81 -5.43 27.43
CA ALA A 2 11.19 -4.94 27.26
C ALA A 2 11.32 -4.24 25.91
N ASN A 3 11.77 -2.99 25.90
CA ASN A 3 11.97 -2.21 24.69
C ASN A 3 13.39 -2.47 24.18
N ASN A 4 13.56 -2.84 22.91
CA ASN A 4 14.89 -3.15 22.34
C ASN A 4 15.62 -1.90 21.83
N PHE A 5 15.43 -0.74 22.46
CA PHE A 5 16.13 0.47 22.06
C PHE A 5 17.50 0.54 22.73
N LEU A 6 18.49 0.96 21.95
CA LEU A 6 19.81 1.30 22.47
C LEU A 6 19.75 2.63 23.23
N PRO A 7 20.57 2.81 24.29
CA PRO A 7 20.60 4.04 25.06
C PRO A 7 20.98 5.23 24.17
N ASP A 8 20.34 6.37 24.41
CA ASP A 8 20.75 7.66 23.83
C ASP A 8 21.91 8.31 24.62
N ASP A 9 22.26 9.55 24.28
CA ASP A 9 23.36 10.30 24.92
C ASP A 9 23.12 10.56 26.43
N SER A 10 21.86 10.47 26.88
CA SER A 10 21.47 10.57 28.29
C SER A 10 21.38 9.21 29.01
N GLY A 11 21.62 8.11 28.28
CA GLY A 11 21.46 6.74 28.77
C GLY A 11 20.01 6.22 28.70
N SER A 12 19.08 6.97 28.12
CA SER A 12 17.66 6.58 28.05
C SER A 12 17.43 5.51 26.99
N THR A 13 16.75 4.43 27.38
CA THR A 13 16.31 3.35 26.48
C THR A 13 14.84 3.51 26.06
N GLU A 14 14.28 4.72 26.22
CA GLU A 14 12.93 5.01 25.76
C GLU A 14 12.88 5.04 24.22
N ARG A 15 11.66 4.96 23.68
CA ARG A 15 11.45 5.03 22.24
C ARG A 15 11.67 6.47 21.75
N PRO A 16 12.29 6.69 20.57
CA PRO A 16 12.33 8.02 19.96
C PRO A 16 10.93 8.59 19.71
N ASP A 17 10.71 9.87 20.03
CA ASP A 17 9.46 10.56 19.69
C ASP A 17 9.17 10.52 18.18
N MET A 18 10.21 10.71 17.36
CA MET A 18 10.11 10.57 15.90
C MET A 18 9.59 9.18 15.50
N LEU A 19 10.11 8.11 16.13
CA LEU A 19 9.69 6.75 15.83
C LEU A 19 8.25 6.48 16.32
N THR A 20 7.84 7.09 17.43
CA THR A 20 6.46 7.08 17.90
C THR A 20 5.53 7.73 16.86
N GLY A 21 5.85 8.95 16.41
CA GLY A 21 5.06 9.66 15.41
C GLY A 21 4.95 8.87 14.09
N LEU A 22 6.08 8.41 13.56
CA LEU A 22 6.11 7.60 12.33
C LEU A 22 5.35 6.29 12.50
N GLY A 23 5.46 5.64 13.66
CA GLY A 23 4.76 4.40 13.98
C GLY A 23 3.25 4.57 13.99
N ILE A 24 2.73 5.64 14.61
CA ILE A 24 1.30 5.95 14.62
C ILE A 24 0.80 6.19 13.19
N LEU A 25 1.49 7.03 12.42
CA LEU A 25 1.14 7.30 11.02
C LEU A 25 1.13 6.00 10.19
N SER A 26 2.14 5.16 10.38
CA SER A 26 2.23 3.87 9.69
C SER A 26 1.13 2.91 10.11
N PHE A 27 0.72 2.89 11.38
CA PHE A 27 -0.38 2.03 11.85
C PHE A 27 -1.74 2.49 11.34
N ILE A 28 -2.02 3.79 11.35
CA ILE A 28 -3.27 4.33 10.79
C ILE A 28 -3.34 4.01 9.30
N ASN A 29 -2.26 4.32 8.56
CA ASN A 29 -2.20 4.05 7.14
C ASN A 29 -2.32 2.55 6.84
N CYS A 30 -1.50 1.70 7.46
CA CYS A 30 -1.53 0.27 7.19
C CYS A 30 -2.85 -0.38 7.65
N GLY A 31 -3.43 0.06 8.77
CA GLY A 31 -4.72 -0.44 9.25
C GLY A 31 -5.85 -0.15 8.27
N LEU A 32 -5.96 1.10 7.80
CA LEU A 32 -6.95 1.48 6.79
C LEU A 32 -6.78 0.68 5.50
N PHE A 33 -5.55 0.65 4.96
CA PHE A 33 -5.29 -0.01 3.69
C PHE A 33 -5.37 -1.55 3.76
N LEU A 34 -5.11 -2.15 4.92
CA LEU A 34 -5.33 -3.58 5.11
C LEU A 34 -6.80 -3.92 4.91
N VAL A 35 -7.71 -3.12 5.47
CA VAL A 35 -9.16 -3.31 5.28
C VAL A 35 -9.56 -3.05 3.83
N ILE A 36 -9.10 -1.94 3.23
CA ILE A 36 -9.43 -1.60 1.83
C ILE A 36 -8.98 -2.71 0.87
N TYR A 37 -7.74 -3.20 0.98
CA TYR A 37 -7.24 -4.23 0.08
C TYR A 37 -7.85 -5.60 0.37
N ALA A 38 -8.20 -5.92 1.61
CA ALA A 38 -8.94 -7.13 1.93
C ALA A 38 -10.33 -7.11 1.28
N ILE A 39 -11.09 -6.03 1.47
CA ILE A 39 -12.41 -5.85 0.84
C ILE A 39 -12.27 -5.88 -0.69
N GLY A 40 -11.32 -5.13 -1.25
CA GLY A 40 -11.06 -5.10 -2.68
C GLY A 40 -10.71 -6.47 -3.26
N LEU A 41 -9.95 -7.28 -2.54
CA LEU A 41 -9.68 -8.67 -2.92
C LEU A 41 -10.96 -9.50 -2.95
N PHE A 42 -11.81 -9.42 -1.92
CA PHE A 42 -13.09 -10.13 -1.91
C PHE A 42 -14.02 -9.68 -3.04
N VAL A 43 -14.12 -8.38 -3.28
CA VAL A 43 -14.94 -7.81 -4.37
C VAL A 43 -14.44 -8.32 -5.72
N THR A 44 -13.15 -8.21 -6.01
CA THR A 44 -12.56 -8.64 -7.29
C THR A 44 -12.62 -10.15 -7.49
N LEU A 45 -12.57 -10.95 -6.44
CA LEU A 45 -12.83 -12.39 -6.51
C LEU A 45 -14.32 -12.68 -6.82
N GLY A 46 -15.24 -11.94 -6.20
CA GLY A 46 -16.68 -12.06 -6.46
C GLY A 46 -17.07 -11.67 -7.90
N MET A 47 -16.42 -10.67 -8.47
CA MET A 47 -16.64 -10.23 -9.86
C MET A 47 -16.37 -11.34 -10.88
N ARG A 48 -15.49 -12.29 -10.58
CA ARG A 48 -15.19 -13.44 -11.46
C ARG A 48 -16.34 -14.45 -11.57
N ALA A 49 -17.37 -14.34 -10.74
CA ALA A 49 -18.58 -15.15 -10.88
C ALA A 49 -19.46 -14.69 -12.07
N VAL A 50 -19.26 -13.45 -12.54
CA VAL A 50 -19.99 -12.89 -13.68
C VAL A 50 -19.15 -13.09 -14.94
N PRO A 51 -19.71 -13.58 -16.06
CA PRO A 51 -19.01 -13.65 -17.33
C PRO A 51 -18.45 -12.28 -17.73
N GLU A 52 -17.21 -12.26 -18.24
CA GLU A 52 -16.51 -11.00 -18.57
C GLU A 52 -17.34 -10.09 -19.48
N GLN A 53 -17.98 -10.64 -20.51
CA GLN A 53 -18.77 -9.87 -21.46
C GLN A 53 -19.97 -9.16 -20.80
N GLU A 54 -20.68 -9.87 -19.93
CA GLU A 54 -21.83 -9.32 -19.19
C GLU A 54 -21.36 -8.23 -18.21
N PHE A 55 -20.26 -8.50 -17.51
CA PHE A 55 -19.67 -7.52 -16.59
C PHE A 55 -19.25 -6.24 -17.33
N MET A 56 -18.57 -6.35 -18.47
CA MET A 56 -18.13 -5.20 -19.26
C MET A 56 -19.31 -4.39 -19.80
N ALA A 57 -20.34 -5.07 -20.32
CA ALA A 57 -21.55 -4.40 -20.81
C ALA A 57 -22.25 -3.61 -19.70
N GLN A 58 -22.42 -4.22 -18.53
CA GLN A 58 -23.06 -3.58 -17.38
C GLN A 58 -22.28 -2.35 -16.89
N MET A 59 -20.95 -2.44 -16.82
CA MET A 59 -20.11 -1.32 -16.41
C MET A 59 -20.10 -0.20 -17.45
N HIS A 60 -20.07 -0.52 -18.75
CA HIS A 60 -20.13 0.49 -19.80
C HIS A 60 -21.47 1.26 -19.76
N GLU A 61 -22.59 0.57 -19.55
CA GLU A 61 -23.90 1.20 -19.37
C GLU A 61 -23.93 2.13 -18.15
N GLN A 62 -23.39 1.68 -17.02
CA GLN A 62 -23.28 2.50 -15.81
C GLN A 62 -22.41 3.75 -16.04
N MET A 63 -21.34 3.61 -16.82
CA MET A 63 -20.39 4.68 -17.11
C MET A 63 -20.91 5.69 -18.12
N ALA A 64 -21.71 5.26 -19.11
CA ALA A 64 -22.41 6.15 -20.03
C ALA A 64 -23.33 7.11 -19.26
N GLY A 65 -23.97 6.64 -18.19
CA GLY A 65 -24.75 7.49 -17.27
C GLY A 65 -23.94 8.49 -16.43
N MET A 66 -22.61 8.36 -16.40
CA MET A 66 -21.68 9.24 -15.67
C MET A 66 -20.79 10.08 -16.60
N GLN A 67 -21.00 9.99 -17.92
CA GLN A 67 -20.17 10.65 -18.93
C GLN A 67 -20.08 12.17 -18.71
N ASP A 68 -21.20 12.82 -18.41
CA ASP A 68 -21.26 14.28 -18.17
C ASP A 68 -20.44 14.71 -16.94
N MET A 69 -20.25 13.82 -15.96
CA MET A 69 -19.49 14.11 -14.74
C MET A 69 -18.00 13.86 -14.91
N MET A 70 -17.61 12.84 -15.67
CA MET A 70 -16.22 12.40 -15.81
C MET A 70 -15.50 12.99 -17.03
N GLY A 71 -16.26 13.50 -18.00
CA GLY A 71 -15.74 13.94 -19.29
C GLY A 71 -15.26 12.77 -20.16
N GLU A 72 -14.99 13.06 -21.44
CA GLU A 72 -14.58 12.05 -22.43
C GLU A 72 -13.27 11.35 -22.03
N ASP A 73 -12.27 12.11 -21.56
CA ASP A 73 -10.98 11.56 -21.12
C ASP A 73 -11.13 10.62 -19.91
N GLY A 74 -12.06 10.92 -19.00
CA GLY A 74 -12.33 10.10 -17.82
C GLY A 74 -12.99 8.77 -18.18
N VAL A 75 -13.94 8.79 -19.12
CA VAL A 75 -14.57 7.58 -19.64
C VAL A 75 -13.54 6.71 -20.37
N ALA A 76 -12.74 7.29 -21.27
CA ALA A 76 -11.71 6.55 -22.01
C ALA A 76 -10.68 5.90 -21.07
N ALA A 77 -10.22 6.61 -20.03
CA ALA A 77 -9.30 6.05 -19.05
C ALA A 77 -9.91 4.88 -18.26
N PHE A 78 -11.20 4.95 -17.95
CA PHE A 78 -11.90 3.86 -17.27
C PHE A 78 -12.06 2.65 -18.17
N GLU A 79 -12.49 2.83 -19.42
CA GLU A 79 -12.63 1.75 -20.40
C GLU A 79 -11.32 1.00 -20.62
N GLU A 80 -10.19 1.70 -20.54
CA GLU A 80 -8.87 1.07 -20.61
C GLU A 80 -8.52 0.28 -19.34
N LEU A 81 -8.82 0.82 -18.15
CA LEU A 81 -8.48 0.19 -16.87
C LEU A 81 -9.41 -0.96 -16.50
N LEU A 82 -10.67 -0.91 -16.92
CA LEU A 82 -11.70 -1.87 -16.57
C LEU A 82 -11.33 -3.34 -16.90
N PRO A 83 -10.87 -3.69 -18.12
CA PRO A 83 -10.46 -5.06 -18.43
C PRO A 83 -9.24 -5.52 -17.61
N LEU A 84 -8.32 -4.60 -17.32
CA LEU A 84 -7.16 -4.89 -16.47
C LEU A 84 -7.58 -5.18 -15.02
N MET A 85 -8.54 -4.41 -14.50
CA MET A 85 -9.11 -4.63 -13.16
C MET A 85 -9.91 -5.92 -13.08
N TYR A 86 -10.72 -6.26 -14.08
CA TYR A 86 -11.47 -7.51 -14.07
C TYR A 86 -10.55 -8.74 -14.07
N ARG A 87 -9.57 -8.78 -14.98
CA ARG A 87 -8.68 -9.93 -15.13
C ARG A 87 -7.64 -10.02 -14.01
N GLY A 88 -6.98 -8.89 -13.72
CA GLY A 88 -5.83 -8.79 -12.82
C GLY A 88 -6.12 -8.22 -11.44
N GLY A 89 -7.33 -7.71 -11.18
CA GLY A 89 -7.66 -7.00 -9.94
C GLY A 89 -7.46 -7.84 -8.69
N ALA A 90 -7.87 -9.12 -8.70
CA ALA A 90 -7.66 -10.02 -7.56
C ALA A 90 -6.17 -10.21 -7.25
N LEU A 91 -5.32 -10.38 -8.28
CA LEU A 91 -3.88 -10.46 -8.11
C LEU A 91 -3.32 -9.14 -7.55
N LEU A 92 -3.72 -8.01 -8.12
CA LEU A 92 -3.28 -6.68 -7.71
C LEU A 92 -3.64 -6.40 -6.23
N MET A 93 -4.89 -6.65 -5.84
CA MET A 93 -5.36 -6.45 -4.47
C MET A 93 -4.67 -7.42 -3.50
N GLY A 94 -4.47 -8.69 -3.89
CA GLY A 94 -3.74 -9.65 -3.09
C GLY A 94 -2.28 -9.26 -2.85
N LEU A 95 -1.61 -8.76 -3.89
CA LEU A 95 -0.24 -8.24 -3.81
C LEU A 95 -0.16 -7.00 -2.91
N PHE A 96 -1.11 -6.07 -3.02
CA PHE A 96 -1.18 -4.91 -2.12
C PHE A 96 -1.48 -5.27 -0.67
N LEU A 97 -2.34 -6.27 -0.44
CA LEU A 97 -2.63 -6.78 0.88
C LEU A 97 -1.39 -7.40 1.51
N LEU A 98 -0.70 -8.29 0.80
CA LEU A 98 0.53 -8.94 1.27
C LEU A 98 1.63 -7.90 1.57
N ARG A 99 1.83 -6.94 0.66
CA ARG A 99 2.73 -5.81 0.88
C ARG A 99 2.38 -5.03 2.15
N THR A 100 1.09 -4.75 2.37
CA THR A 100 0.63 -3.98 3.53
C THR A 100 0.83 -4.74 4.83
N ILE A 101 0.61 -6.06 4.83
CA ILE A 101 0.92 -6.94 5.96
C ILE A 101 2.43 -6.89 6.27
N ALA A 102 3.29 -7.01 5.25
CA ALA A 102 4.74 -6.92 5.44
C ALA A 102 5.16 -5.56 6.02
N ARG A 103 4.59 -4.45 5.52
CA ARG A 103 4.82 -3.10 6.07
C ARG A 103 4.38 -3.01 7.54
N LEU A 104 3.21 -3.55 7.87
CA LEU A 104 2.69 -3.54 9.23
C LEU A 104 3.58 -4.34 10.18
N ILE A 105 4.02 -5.54 9.76
CA ILE A 105 4.98 -6.36 10.53
C ILE A 105 6.27 -5.57 10.75
N GLY A 106 6.81 -4.94 9.71
CA GLY A 106 8.00 -4.09 9.82
C GLY A 106 7.81 -2.96 10.83
N ALA A 107 6.69 -2.24 10.75
CA ALA A 107 6.35 -1.15 11.66
C ALA A 107 6.19 -1.62 13.11
N VAL A 108 5.52 -2.74 13.36
CA VAL A 108 5.37 -3.33 14.71
C VAL A 108 6.71 -3.74 15.29
N ARG A 109 7.61 -4.32 14.47
CA ARG A 109 8.96 -4.69 14.92
C ARG A 109 9.81 -3.47 15.23
N MET A 110 9.75 -2.41 14.40
CA MET A 110 10.40 -1.14 14.70
C MET A 110 9.84 -0.49 15.97
N TRP A 111 8.53 -0.53 16.19
CA TRP A 111 7.90 -0.06 17.43
C TRP A 111 8.48 -0.75 18.67
N ARG A 112 8.89 -2.01 18.56
CA ARG A 112 9.55 -2.78 19.62
C ARG A 112 11.08 -2.60 19.68
N GLY A 113 11.63 -1.71 18.86
CA GLY A 113 13.06 -1.40 18.78
C GLY A 113 13.89 -2.41 17.99
N GLN A 114 13.27 -3.28 17.17
CA GLN A 114 13.99 -4.30 16.42
C GLN A 114 14.41 -3.80 15.03
N ARG A 115 15.71 -3.80 14.77
CA ARG A 115 16.32 -3.33 13.51
C ARG A 115 15.83 -4.11 12.28
N GLN A 116 15.55 -5.41 12.43
CA GLN A 116 14.98 -6.23 11.37
C GLN A 116 13.66 -5.68 10.83
N GLY A 117 12.88 -4.98 11.65
CA GLY A 117 11.62 -4.36 11.24
C GLY A 117 11.80 -3.32 10.13
N PHE A 118 12.89 -2.55 10.17
CA PHE A 118 13.21 -1.57 9.15
C PHE A 118 13.44 -2.21 7.79
N HIS A 119 14.23 -3.29 7.74
CA HIS A 119 14.52 -3.98 6.48
C HIS A 119 13.27 -4.58 5.84
N ILE A 120 12.38 -5.17 6.64
CA ILE A 120 11.09 -5.67 6.16
C ILE A 120 10.24 -4.52 5.60
N TYR A 121 10.12 -3.42 6.35
CA TYR A 121 9.35 -2.26 5.94
C TYR A 121 9.90 -1.64 4.63
N ALA A 122 11.20 -1.40 4.57
CA ALA A 122 11.87 -0.78 3.43
C ALA A 122 11.76 -1.67 2.18
N ALA A 123 12.00 -2.97 2.31
CA ALA A 123 11.82 -3.91 1.20
C ALA A 123 10.37 -3.90 0.69
N ALA A 124 9.38 -3.96 1.57
CA ALA A 124 7.96 -3.90 1.20
C ALA A 124 7.57 -2.55 0.56
N GLN A 125 8.23 -1.45 0.92
CA GLN A 125 8.01 -0.15 0.27
C GLN A 125 8.61 -0.13 -1.14
N VAL A 126 9.87 -0.52 -1.29
CA VAL A 126 10.58 -0.48 -2.58
C VAL A 126 9.97 -1.45 -3.57
N VAL A 127 9.77 -2.72 -3.18
CA VAL A 127 9.09 -3.72 -4.02
C VAL A 127 7.68 -3.23 -4.36
N GLY A 128 7.01 -2.62 -3.39
CA GLY A 128 5.67 -2.09 -3.54
C GLY A 128 5.48 -0.95 -4.54
N ILE A 129 6.56 -0.26 -4.93
CA ILE A 129 6.54 0.74 -6.01
C ILE A 129 6.32 0.06 -7.36
N PHE A 130 6.96 -1.10 -7.56
CA PHE A 130 6.94 -1.82 -8.84
C PHE A 130 5.82 -2.85 -8.93
N LEU A 131 5.31 -3.30 -7.78
CA LEU A 131 4.29 -4.35 -7.68
C LEU A 131 3.02 -4.11 -8.51
N PRO A 132 2.45 -2.90 -8.61
CA PRO A 132 1.29 -2.65 -9.46
C PRO A 132 1.55 -2.99 -10.93
N HIS A 133 2.79 -2.85 -11.41
CA HIS A 133 3.15 -2.99 -12.81
C HIS A 133 3.22 -4.43 -13.33
N VAL A 134 3.00 -5.40 -12.45
CA VAL A 134 2.69 -6.77 -12.86
C VAL A 134 1.33 -6.86 -13.54
N VAL A 135 0.41 -5.95 -13.22
CA VAL A 135 -0.97 -5.91 -13.76
C VAL A 135 -1.22 -4.63 -14.57
N LEU A 136 -0.69 -3.49 -14.12
CA LEU A 136 -0.96 -2.17 -14.69
C LEU A 136 0.17 -1.68 -15.60
N PRO A 137 -0.13 -1.07 -16.76
CA PRO A 137 0.86 -0.38 -17.58
C PRO A 137 1.66 0.67 -16.81
N TRP A 138 2.94 0.84 -17.17
CA TRP A 138 3.85 1.80 -16.53
C TRP A 138 3.40 3.26 -16.61
N LYS A 139 2.57 3.62 -17.59
CA LYS A 139 2.01 4.98 -17.72
C LYS A 139 1.15 5.41 -16.52
N TYR A 140 0.65 4.45 -15.73
CA TYR A 140 -0.11 4.73 -14.51
C TYR A 140 0.78 4.88 -13.27
N LEU A 141 2.11 4.86 -13.42
CA LEU A 141 3.03 5.15 -12.32
C LEU A 141 3.00 6.64 -11.99
N GLY A 142 2.32 6.99 -10.91
CA GLY A 142 2.41 8.33 -10.32
C GLY A 142 3.74 8.54 -9.58
N LEU A 143 4.26 9.77 -9.58
CA LEU A 143 5.50 10.13 -8.87
C LEU A 143 5.32 10.30 -7.36
N PHE A 144 4.15 10.75 -6.92
CA PHE A 144 3.92 11.14 -5.52
C PHE A 144 4.01 9.96 -4.54
N GLY A 145 3.39 8.82 -4.89
CA GLY A 145 3.38 7.63 -4.03
C GLY A 145 4.77 7.06 -3.74
N PRO A 146 5.61 6.79 -4.76
CA PRO A 146 6.99 6.37 -4.58
C PRO A 146 7.84 7.36 -3.78
N LEU A 147 7.71 8.67 -4.04
CA LEU A 147 8.45 9.69 -3.29
C LEU A 147 8.09 9.68 -1.80
N LEU A 148 6.80 9.59 -1.48
CA LEU A 148 6.34 9.51 -0.09
C LEU A 148 6.82 8.21 0.57
N ALA A 149 6.80 7.09 -0.15
CA ALA A 149 7.31 5.81 0.36
C ALA A 149 8.81 5.89 0.70
N LEU A 150 9.61 6.49 -0.18
CA LEU A 150 11.05 6.70 0.05
C LEU A 150 11.31 7.68 1.20
N ALA A 151 10.51 8.75 1.34
CA ALA A 151 10.61 9.68 2.45
C ALA A 151 10.38 8.96 3.80
N PHE A 152 9.36 8.12 3.91
CA PHE A 152 9.13 7.31 5.11
C PHE A 152 10.28 6.35 5.40
N VAL A 153 10.85 5.71 4.37
CA VAL A 153 12.03 4.84 4.53
C VAL A 153 13.22 5.64 5.04
N ALA A 154 13.48 6.84 4.50
CA ALA A 154 14.57 7.70 4.97
C ALA A 154 14.37 8.14 6.43
N LEU A 155 13.15 8.54 6.79
CA LEU A 155 12.80 8.95 8.16
C LEU A 155 12.97 7.81 9.16
N TYR A 156 12.49 6.60 8.85
CA TYR A 156 12.75 5.42 9.70
C TYR A 156 14.23 5.04 9.72
N GLY A 157 14.93 5.17 8.59
CA GLY A 157 16.36 4.91 8.47
C GLY A 157 17.21 5.81 9.37
N SER A 158 16.80 7.07 9.58
CA SER A 158 17.46 7.99 10.51
C SER A 158 17.45 7.49 11.96
N GLN A 159 16.45 6.67 12.32
CA GLN A 159 16.28 6.10 13.66
C GLN A 159 16.95 4.72 13.82
N LEU A 160 17.59 4.19 12.78
CA LEU A 160 18.12 2.81 12.76
C LEU A 160 19.19 2.57 13.84
N LYS A 161 20.01 3.58 14.14
CA LYS A 161 21.07 3.50 15.16
C LYS A 161 20.53 3.31 16.58
N ARG A 162 19.25 3.61 16.80
CA ARG A 162 18.58 3.45 18.10
C ARG A 162 17.92 2.08 18.27
N MET A 163 17.90 1.25 17.23
CA MET A 163 17.28 -0.06 17.23
C MET A 163 18.34 -1.16 17.33
N ARG A 164 18.00 -2.23 18.04
CA ARG A 164 18.87 -3.40 18.22
C ARG A 164 18.71 -4.42 17.09
#